data_AF-A0A2M6XTU1-F1
#
_entry.id   AF-A0A2M6XTU1-F1
#
_cell.length_a   1.000
_cell.length_b   1.000
_cell.length_c   1.000
_cell.angle_alpha   90.00
_cell.angle_beta   90.00
_cell.angle_gamma   90.00
#
_symmetry.space_group_name_H-M   'P 1'
#
loop_
_entity.id
_entity.type
_entity.pdbx_description
1 polymer ?
#
loop_
_entity_poly.entity_id
_entity_poly.type
_entity_poly.pdbx_seq_one_letter_code
_entity_poly.pdbx_strand_id
1 'polypeptide(L)'
;MTKKSKIFFVIFFFLIFASIAVSFYKYFVLKDYYVKTEVECNPEQEKCFIAECDPVLDSECSENPNERISYYKLVQKKPSAVSLCDADSPDCQPFACQAGEDCQEILCDQEAAQTEGVKCNDPETYIKEQINSINSQRQINQENPKEQIIEF
;
A
#
# COMPACT_ATOMS: atom_id res chain seq x y z
N MET A 1 -46.28 27.75 -17.79
CA MET A 1 -46.66 26.72 -16.81
C MET A 1 -47.74 27.26 -15.88
N THR A 2 -48.82 26.50 -15.67
CA THR A 2 -49.81 26.80 -14.63
C THR A 2 -49.10 26.82 -13.26
N LYS A 3 -49.58 27.62 -12.29
CA LYS A 3 -48.96 27.74 -10.95
C LYS A 3 -48.73 26.38 -10.28
N LYS A 4 -49.63 25.41 -10.55
CA LYS A 4 -49.54 24.02 -10.07
C LYS A 4 -48.39 23.23 -10.71
N SER A 5 -48.13 23.43 -12.02
CA SER A 5 -47.00 22.79 -12.70
C SER A 5 -45.66 23.37 -12.21
N LYS A 6 -45.58 24.67 -11.92
CA LYS A 6 -44.35 25.30 -11.42
C LYS A 6 -43.94 24.78 -10.03
N ILE A 7 -44.90 24.51 -9.13
CA ILE A 7 -44.60 23.97 -7.79
C ILE A 7 -43.98 22.57 -7.87
N PHE A 8 -44.47 21.73 -8.81
CA PHE A 8 -43.97 20.38 -8.99
C PHE A 8 -42.50 20.39 -9.45
N PHE A 9 -42.16 21.28 -10.39
CA PHE A 9 -40.78 21.44 -10.84
C PHE A 9 -39.87 21.93 -9.72
N VAL A 10 -40.31 22.87 -8.87
CA VAL A 10 -39.50 23.34 -7.73
C VAL A 10 -39.22 22.20 -6.76
N ILE A 11 -40.24 21.42 -6.40
CA ILE A 11 -40.08 20.28 -5.48
C ILE A 11 -39.16 19.23 -6.11
N PHE A 12 -39.33 18.93 -7.40
CA PHE A 12 -38.51 17.96 -8.11
C PHE A 12 -37.02 18.35 -8.09
N PHE A 13 -36.70 19.59 -8.46
CA PHE A 13 -35.32 20.07 -8.40
C PHE A 13 -34.80 20.13 -6.97
N PHE A 14 -35.62 20.53 -6.00
CA PHE A 14 -35.23 20.56 -4.58
C PHE A 14 -34.83 19.17 -4.08
N LEU A 15 -35.59 18.12 -4.42
CA LEU A 15 -35.25 16.75 -4.05
C LEU A 15 -33.93 16.28 -4.69
N ILE A 16 -33.68 16.66 -5.95
CA ILE A 16 -32.40 16.37 -6.61
C ILE A 16 -31.26 17.07 -5.90
N PHE A 17 -31.38 18.37 -5.63
CA PHE A 17 -30.36 19.14 -4.91
C PHE A 17 -30.13 18.60 -3.49
N ALA A 18 -31.19 18.23 -2.78
CA ALA A 18 -31.08 17.63 -1.45
C ALA A 18 -30.32 16.29 -1.50
N SER A 19 -30.63 15.43 -2.48
CA SER A 19 -29.92 14.15 -2.68
C SER A 19 -28.43 14.35 -2.96
N ILE A 20 -28.10 15.31 -3.84
CA ILE A 20 -26.72 15.66 -4.15
C ILE A 20 -26.00 16.20 -2.90
N ALA A 21 -26.65 17.11 -2.16
CA ALA A 21 -26.07 17.71 -0.96
C ALA A 21 -25.79 16.67 0.14
N VAL A 22 -26.72 15.73 0.36
CA VAL A 22 -26.51 14.62 1.31
C VAL A 22 -25.35 13.74 0.89
N SER A 23 -25.28 13.37 -0.40
CA SER A 23 -24.19 12.56 -0.93
C SER A 23 -22.85 13.28 -0.79
N PHE A 24 -22.79 14.55 -1.16
CA PHE A 24 -21.60 15.39 -1.01
C PHE A 24 -21.14 15.44 0.45
N TYR A 25 -22.07 15.64 1.39
CA TYR A 25 -21.74 15.68 2.81
C TYR A 25 -21.16 14.34 3.30
N LYS A 26 -21.74 13.19 2.90
CA LYS A 26 -21.22 11.88 3.31
C LYS A 26 -19.81 11.60 2.78
N TYR A 27 -19.55 11.89 1.51
CA TYR A 27 -18.26 11.54 0.91
C TYR A 27 -17.16 12.57 1.19
N PHE A 28 -17.45 13.87 1.13
CA PHE A 28 -16.41 14.89 1.26
C PHE A 28 -16.17 15.35 2.70
N VAL A 29 -17.23 15.41 3.52
CA VAL A 29 -17.12 15.90 4.90
C VAL A 29 -16.91 14.74 5.87
N LEU A 30 -17.82 13.76 5.86
CA LEU A 30 -17.70 12.60 6.76
C LEU A 30 -16.62 11.60 6.32
N LYS A 31 -16.18 11.67 5.05
CA LYS A 31 -15.26 10.71 4.44
C LYS A 31 -15.68 9.26 4.73
N ASP A 32 -16.98 9.00 4.62
CA ASP A 32 -17.60 7.70 4.91
C ASP A 32 -17.47 6.76 3.71
N TYR A 33 -16.23 6.42 3.37
CA TYR A 33 -15.84 5.45 2.36
C TYR A 33 -14.54 4.78 2.79
N TYR A 34 -14.25 3.59 2.27
CA TYR A 34 -12.98 2.91 2.53
C TYR A 34 -11.98 3.25 1.43
N VAL A 35 -10.73 3.48 1.82
CA VAL A 35 -9.59 3.58 0.91
C VAL A 35 -8.71 2.37 1.14
N LYS A 36 -8.26 1.78 0.03
CA LYS A 36 -7.27 0.71 0.00
C LYS A 36 -5.94 1.31 -0.45
N THR A 37 -4.88 1.04 0.28
CA THR A 37 -3.54 1.55 -0.02
C THR A 37 -2.48 0.50 0.27
N GLU A 38 -1.33 0.64 -0.38
CA GLU A 38 -0.17 -0.22 -0.19
C GLU A 38 0.68 0.32 0.95
N VAL A 39 1.09 -0.55 1.86
CA VAL A 39 2.01 -0.23 2.95
C VAL A 39 3.12 -1.27 3.00
N GLU A 40 4.23 -0.90 3.62
CA GLU A 40 5.36 -1.81 3.82
C GLU A 40 4.92 -3.07 4.57
N CYS A 41 5.41 -4.21 4.11
CA CYS A 41 5.11 -5.52 4.68
C CYS A 41 6.42 -6.23 4.99
N ASN A 42 6.50 -6.88 6.14
CA ASN A 42 7.73 -7.58 6.53
C ASN A 42 7.77 -8.98 5.89
N PRO A 43 8.61 -9.23 4.87
CA PRO A 43 8.62 -10.52 4.18
C PRO A 43 9.16 -11.68 5.01
N GLU A 44 9.82 -11.42 6.14
CA GLU A 44 10.32 -12.45 7.06
C GLU A 44 9.22 -12.98 8.00
N GLN A 45 8.16 -12.21 8.20
CA GLN A 45 7.12 -12.51 9.20
C GLN A 45 5.74 -12.68 8.57
N GLU A 46 5.48 -12.00 7.46
CA GLU A 46 4.16 -11.87 6.85
C GLU A 46 4.16 -12.36 5.39
N LYS A 47 2.97 -12.77 4.92
CA LYS A 47 2.73 -13.04 3.50
C LYS A 47 2.38 -11.75 2.77
N CYS A 48 3.38 -11.14 2.16
CA CYS A 48 3.33 -9.92 1.39
C CYS A 48 3.07 -10.18 -0.10
N PHE A 49 2.48 -9.19 -0.76
CA PHE A 49 2.46 -9.09 -2.22
C PHE A 49 3.84 -8.71 -2.72
N ILE A 50 4.21 -9.20 -3.90
CA ILE A 50 5.47 -8.92 -4.57
C ILE A 50 5.21 -8.00 -5.76
N ALA A 51 5.84 -6.83 -5.76
CA ALA A 51 5.96 -5.99 -6.95
C ALA A 51 7.39 -6.08 -7.48
N GLU A 52 7.53 -6.21 -8.80
CA GLU A 52 8.82 -6.12 -9.49
C GLU A 52 8.74 -4.99 -10.53
N CYS A 53 9.65 -4.03 -10.46
CA CYS A 53 9.76 -2.99 -11.48
C CYS A 53 10.57 -3.47 -12.70
N ASP A 54 10.23 -2.97 -13.89
CA ASP A 54 10.93 -3.29 -15.14
C ASP A 54 11.82 -2.12 -15.57
N PRO A 55 13.17 -2.27 -15.57
CA PRO A 55 14.10 -1.19 -15.92
C PRO A 55 14.06 -0.81 -17.41
N VAL A 56 13.42 -1.62 -18.27
CA VAL A 56 13.19 -1.28 -19.68
C VAL A 56 12.05 -0.28 -19.84
N LEU A 57 11.08 -0.31 -18.92
CA LEU A 57 9.89 0.52 -18.95
C LEU A 57 9.98 1.70 -17.97
N ASP A 58 10.75 1.55 -16.90
CA ASP A 58 10.90 2.52 -15.83
C ASP A 58 12.38 2.86 -15.61
N SER A 59 12.77 4.09 -15.95
CA SER A 59 14.15 4.57 -15.77
C SER A 59 14.55 4.80 -14.30
N GLU A 60 13.59 4.84 -13.38
CA GLU A 60 13.85 4.94 -11.93
C GLU A 60 14.05 3.57 -11.28
N CYS A 61 13.75 2.48 -11.99
CA CYS A 61 13.95 1.13 -11.52
C CYS A 61 15.44 0.75 -11.52
N SER A 62 15.91 0.17 -10.42
CA SER A 62 17.32 -0.23 -10.27
C SER A 62 17.75 -1.25 -11.34
N GLU A 63 18.98 -1.14 -11.84
CA GLU A 63 19.58 -2.17 -12.70
C GLU A 63 19.89 -3.46 -11.90
N ASN A 64 20.00 -3.36 -10.58
CA ASN A 64 20.24 -4.49 -9.69
C ASN A 64 18.95 -5.29 -9.46
N PRO A 65 18.86 -6.55 -9.91
CA PRO A 65 17.62 -7.34 -9.84
C PRO A 65 17.08 -7.53 -8.43
N ASN A 66 17.93 -7.50 -7.39
CA ASN A 66 17.50 -7.64 -6.00
C ASN A 66 16.81 -6.37 -5.46
N GLU A 67 17.12 -5.21 -6.03
CA GLU A 67 16.53 -3.92 -5.63
C GLU A 67 15.25 -3.60 -6.42
N ARG A 68 14.93 -4.41 -7.44
CA ARG A 68 13.71 -4.25 -8.23
C ARG A 68 12.48 -4.84 -7.57
N ILE A 69 12.66 -5.64 -6.52
CA ILE A 69 11.60 -6.36 -5.83
C ILE A 69 11.22 -5.60 -4.57
N SER A 70 9.94 -5.26 -4.43
CA SER A 70 9.38 -4.70 -3.21
C SER A 70 8.26 -5.58 -2.65
N TYR A 71 8.12 -5.55 -1.33
CA TYR A 71 7.13 -6.34 -0.58
C TYR A 71 6.16 -5.40 0.11
N TYR A 72 4.87 -5.60 -0.15
CA TYR A 72 3.83 -4.73 0.39
C TYR A 72 2.62 -5.54 0.86
N LYS A 73 1.81 -4.91 1.70
CA LYS A 73 0.48 -5.40 2.08
C LYS A 73 -0.54 -4.32 1.81
N LEU A 74 -1.81 -4.70 1.73
CA LEU A 74 -2.88 -3.76 1.44
C LEU A 74 -3.60 -3.43 2.74
N VAL A 75 -3.75 -2.16 3.05
CA VAL A 75 -4.56 -1.70 4.19
C VAL A 75 -5.81 -1.02 3.67
N GLN A 76 -6.95 -1.44 4.22
CA GLN A 76 -8.24 -0.85 3.98
C GLN A 76 -8.77 -0.17 5.24
N LYS A 77 -8.90 1.16 5.21
CA LYS A 77 -9.46 1.96 6.32
C LYS A 77 -10.24 3.17 5.82
N LYS A 78 -11.08 3.74 6.69
CA LYS A 78 -11.78 4.99 6.37
C LYS A 78 -10.80 6.18 6.45
N PRO A 79 -10.80 7.11 5.49
CA PRO A 79 -9.95 8.31 5.55
C PRO A 79 -10.25 9.22 6.74
N SER A 80 -11.45 9.13 7.32
CA SER A 80 -11.79 9.83 8.56
C SER A 80 -11.04 9.29 9.79
N ALA A 81 -10.53 8.05 9.73
CA ALA A 81 -9.73 7.41 10.77
C ALA A 81 -8.22 7.42 10.46
N VAL A 82 -7.79 8.09 9.38
CA VAL A 82 -6.37 8.28 9.09
C VAL A 82 -5.84 9.38 9.98
N SER A 83 -4.80 9.10 10.77
CA SER A 83 -4.14 10.10 11.60
C SER A 83 -3.51 11.18 10.74
N LEU A 84 -3.66 12.44 11.16
CA LEU A 84 -2.93 13.55 10.56
C LEU A 84 -1.46 13.38 10.91
N CYS A 85 -0.67 12.86 9.97
CA CYS A 85 0.77 12.81 10.08
C CYS A 85 1.35 14.15 9.64
N ASP A 86 2.19 14.73 10.50
CA ASP A 86 3.00 15.87 10.14
C ASP A 86 4.15 15.39 9.27
N ALA A 87 4.39 16.05 8.13
CA ALA A 87 5.41 15.60 7.16
C ALA A 87 6.84 15.66 7.74
N ASP A 88 7.04 16.44 8.81
CA ASP A 88 8.31 16.61 9.49
C ASP A 88 8.58 15.55 10.58
N SER A 89 7.62 14.65 10.85
CA SER A 89 7.76 13.60 11.86
C SER A 89 7.99 12.22 11.22
N PRO A 90 9.20 11.64 11.32
CA PRO A 90 9.57 10.40 10.63
C PRO A 90 8.82 9.15 11.12
N ASP A 91 8.25 9.18 12.33
CA ASP A 91 7.64 8.01 12.97
C ASP A 91 6.13 7.87 12.67
N CYS A 92 5.58 8.66 11.76
CA CYS A 92 4.14 8.64 11.52
C CYS A 92 3.77 7.67 10.39
N GLN A 93 3.09 6.58 10.74
CA GLN A 93 2.50 5.63 9.80
C GLN A 93 0.98 5.82 9.72
N PRO A 94 0.46 6.68 8.81
CA PRO A 94 -0.95 7.07 8.79
C PRO A 94 -1.91 5.90 8.50
N PHE A 95 -1.38 4.86 7.87
CA PHE A 95 -2.10 3.68 7.43
C PHE A 95 -1.76 2.41 8.22
N ALA A 96 -1.10 2.52 9.38
CA ALA A 96 -1.03 1.40 10.31
C ALA A 96 -2.41 1.17 10.97
N CYS A 97 -2.83 -0.09 11.09
CA CYS A 97 -4.06 -0.44 11.82
C CYS A 97 -3.79 -0.49 13.32
N GLN A 98 -4.53 0.28 14.12
CA GLN A 98 -4.47 0.18 15.59
C GLN A 98 -5.59 -0.71 16.15
N ALA A 99 -5.35 -1.26 17.34
CA ALA A 99 -6.33 -2.11 18.02
C ALA A 99 -7.61 -1.32 18.32
N GLY A 100 -8.75 -1.81 17.80
CA GLY A 100 -10.05 -1.18 17.98
C GLY A 100 -10.43 -0.18 16.89
N GLU A 101 -9.59 0.03 15.88
CA GLU A 101 -9.95 0.79 14.68
C GLU A 101 -10.70 -0.06 13.65
N ASP A 102 -11.58 0.58 12.87
CA ASP A 102 -12.19 0.01 11.67
C ASP A 102 -11.16 0.00 10.52
N CYS A 103 -10.23 -0.94 10.62
CA CYS A 103 -9.07 -1.09 9.75
C CYS A 103 -8.85 -2.57 9.44
N GLN A 104 -8.62 -2.88 8.17
CA GLN A 104 -8.38 -4.24 7.70
C GLN A 104 -7.04 -4.32 6.99
N GLU A 105 -6.16 -5.17 7.49
CA GLU A 105 -4.95 -5.57 6.78
C GLU A 105 -5.26 -6.78 5.90
N ILE A 106 -4.91 -6.68 4.62
CA ILE A 106 -5.08 -7.72 3.63
C ILE A 106 -3.67 -8.20 3.27
N LEU A 107 -3.36 -9.40 3.74
CA LEU A 107 -2.14 -10.11 3.39
C LEU A 107 -2.33 -10.88 2.08
N CYS A 108 -1.22 -11.25 1.45
CA CYS A 108 -1.25 -12.00 0.22
C CYS A 108 -1.63 -13.46 0.48
N ASP A 109 -2.82 -13.84 0.05
CA ASP A 109 -3.27 -15.22 -0.07
C ASP A 109 -3.59 -15.54 -1.54
N GLN A 110 -4.02 -16.78 -1.82
CA GLN A 110 -4.30 -17.21 -3.19
C GLN A 110 -5.44 -16.43 -3.86
N GLU A 111 -6.43 -15.99 -3.09
CA GLU A 111 -7.60 -15.25 -3.61
C GLU A 111 -7.24 -13.79 -3.86
N ALA A 112 -6.53 -13.18 -2.91
CA ALA A 112 -6.03 -11.82 -3.02
C ALA A 112 -4.99 -11.70 -4.14
N ALA A 113 -4.07 -12.66 -4.27
CA ALA A 113 -3.10 -12.69 -5.36
C ALA A 113 -3.77 -12.76 -6.74
N GLN A 114 -4.82 -13.57 -6.88
CA GLN A 114 -5.60 -13.65 -8.12
C GLN A 114 -6.34 -12.34 -8.42
N THR A 115 -6.90 -11.71 -7.38
CA THR A 115 -7.64 -10.45 -7.50
C THR A 115 -6.74 -9.29 -7.92
N GLU A 116 -5.54 -9.22 -7.34
CA GLU A 116 -4.55 -8.17 -7.60
C GLU A 116 -3.67 -8.49 -8.83
N GLY A 117 -3.68 -9.73 -9.32
CA GLY A 117 -2.87 -10.16 -10.48
C GLY A 117 -1.37 -10.26 -10.19
N VAL A 118 -0.98 -10.44 -8.93
CA VAL A 118 0.42 -10.44 -8.47
C VAL A 118 0.79 -11.74 -7.75
N LYS A 119 2.06 -11.89 -7.37
CA LYS A 119 2.56 -13.06 -6.62
C LYS A 119 2.66 -12.75 -5.13
N CYS A 120 2.57 -13.80 -4.31
CA CYS A 120 2.87 -13.73 -2.88
C CYS A 120 4.29 -14.18 -2.61
N ASN A 121 4.92 -13.60 -1.59
CA ASN A 121 6.10 -14.20 -0.99
C ASN A 121 5.72 -15.40 -0.09
N ASP A 122 6.75 -16.15 0.29
CA ASP A 122 6.67 -17.14 1.35
C ASP A 122 7.78 -16.83 2.38
N PRO A 123 7.46 -16.56 3.65
CA PRO A 123 8.45 -16.15 4.65
C PRO A 123 9.58 -17.16 4.84
N GLU A 124 9.28 -18.45 4.84
CA GLU A 124 10.31 -19.48 5.00
C GLU A 124 11.28 -19.50 3.82
N THR A 125 10.75 -19.34 2.61
CA THR A 125 11.55 -19.27 1.37
C THR A 125 12.40 -18.01 1.36
N TYR A 126 11.82 -16.86 1.72
CA TYR A 126 12.53 -15.58 1.80
C TYR A 126 13.72 -15.63 2.77
N ILE A 127 13.51 -16.18 3.98
CA ILE A 127 14.58 -16.33 4.98
C ILE A 127 15.69 -17.26 4.46
N LYS A 128 15.34 -18.36 3.79
CA LYS A 128 16.33 -19.30 3.21
C LYS A 128 17.17 -18.62 2.13
N GLU A 129 16.55 -17.82 1.26
CA GLU A 129 17.24 -17.07 0.21
C GLU A 129 18.20 -16.03 0.78
N GLN A 130 17.78 -15.27 1.81
CA GLN A 130 18.67 -14.37 2.54
C GLN A 130 19.86 -15.09 3.18
N ILE A 131 19.64 -16.21 3.86
CA ILE A 131 20.74 -16.98 4.48
C ILE A 131 21.72 -17.48 3.41
N ASN A 132 21.22 -17.94 2.28
CA ASN A 132 22.05 -18.40 1.17
C ASN A 132 22.88 -17.28 0.54
N SER A 133 22.31 -16.09 0.38
CA SER A 133 23.05 -14.92 -0.15
C SER A 133 24.16 -14.48 0.80
N ILE A 134 23.89 -14.45 2.12
CA ILE A 134 24.89 -14.14 3.17
C ILE A 134 26.02 -15.16 3.16
N ASN A 135 25.70 -16.46 3.09
CA ASN A 135 26.72 -17.51 3.06
C ASN A 135 27.58 -17.45 1.79
N SER A 136 26.99 -17.11 0.65
CA SER A 136 27.71 -16.93 -0.61
C SER A 136 28.69 -15.76 -0.53
N GLN A 137 28.28 -14.62 0.04
CA GLN A 137 29.17 -13.47 0.27
C GLN A 137 30.31 -13.81 1.25
N ARG A 138 30.03 -14.58 2.31
CA ARG A 138 31.07 -15.02 3.26
C ARG A 138 32.12 -15.91 2.59
N GLN A 139 31.72 -16.80 1.69
CA GLN A 139 32.67 -17.65 0.95
C GLN A 139 33.54 -16.82 0.00
N ILE A 140 32.97 -15.85 -0.71
CA ILE A 140 33.71 -14.93 -1.60
C ILE A 140 34.76 -14.13 -0.81
N ASN A 141 34.39 -13.60 0.37
CA ASN A 141 35.29 -12.82 1.22
C ASN A 141 36.40 -13.67 1.87
N GLN A 142 36.16 -14.97 2.08
CA GLN A 142 37.17 -15.90 2.59
C GLN A 142 38.16 -16.35 1.51
N GLU A 143 37.75 -16.38 0.24
CA GLU A 143 38.58 -16.79 -0.88
C GLU A 143 39.47 -15.65 -1.43
N ASN A 144 39.15 -14.38 -1.14
CA ASN A 144 39.92 -13.22 -1.58
C ASN A 144 40.20 -12.17 -0.46
N PRO A 145 41.04 -12.49 0.54
CA PRO A 145 41.30 -11.61 1.70
C PRO A 145 42.22 -10.40 1.42
N LYS A 146 42.60 -10.10 0.17
CA LYS A 146 43.70 -9.16 -0.16
C LYS A 146 43.32 -7.76 -0.64
N GLU A 147 42.04 -7.38 -0.64
CA GLU A 147 41.61 -6.04 -1.09
C GLU A 147 41.17 -5.09 0.03
N GLN A 148 41.47 -5.41 1.29
CA GLN A 148 41.47 -4.42 2.39
C GLN A 148 42.89 -3.92 2.66
N ILE A 149 43.44 -3.14 1.72
CA ILE A 149 44.48 -2.17 2.06
C ILE A 149 43.80 -0.80 1.99
N ILE A 150 43.39 -0.32 3.17
CA ILE A 150 43.02 1.05 3.41
C ILE A 150 44.30 1.87 3.23
N GLU A 151 44.42 2.64 2.15
CA GLU A 151 45.41 3.71 2.09
C GLU A 151 45.04 4.76 3.15
N PHE A 152 46.00 5.04 4.04
CA PHE A 152 45.95 6.10 5.04
C PHE A 152 46.30 7.45 4.42
#